data_AF-A0AAJ8E1M3-F1
#
_entry.id   AF-A0AAJ8E1M3-F1
#
_cell.length_a   1.000
_cell.length_b   1.000
_cell.length_c   1.000
_cell.angle_alpha   90.00
_cell.angle_beta   90.00
_cell.angle_gamma   90.00
#
_symmetry.space_group_name_H-M   'P 1'
#
loop_
_entity.id
_entity.type
_entity.pdbx_description
1 polymer ?
#
loop_
_entity_poly.entity_id
_entity_poly.type
_entity_poly.pdbx_seq_one_letter_code
_entity_poly.pdbx_strand_id
1 'polypeptide(L)'
;MGVQGLWTVVHPCARPIKLETLNKKRLAVDASIWIYQFLKAVRDKEGNALRNSHIVGFFRRICKLLYFGIQPVFVFDGGAPVLKRQTIANRKKRREGRREDAVRTAGKLLAVQLQRSAEEEAATRRRGRTENEEEVPDNPVYVGDAFITEQEKQQTRSFKKKDAYHLPELQTSLEEMGAPNDPRIMS
;
A
#
# COMPACT_ATOMS: atom_id res chain seq x y z
N MET A 1 2.33 30.62 -7.84
CA MET A 1 3.14 31.56 -7.02
C MET A 1 2.33 32.83 -6.92
N GLY A 2 2.01 33.30 -5.72
CA GLY A 2 1.09 34.41 -5.50
C GLY A 2 0.47 34.32 -4.11
N VAL A 3 -0.47 35.22 -3.82
CA VAL A 3 -1.25 35.21 -2.58
C VAL A 3 -2.32 34.11 -2.68
N GLN A 4 -2.41 33.27 -1.65
CA GLN A 4 -3.38 32.16 -1.61
C GLN A 4 -4.80 32.72 -1.51
N GLY A 5 -5.72 32.24 -2.35
CA GLY A 5 -7.12 32.67 -2.35
C GLY A 5 -7.40 34.06 -2.93
N LEU A 6 -6.38 34.78 -3.45
CA LEU A 6 -6.60 36.11 -3.99
C LEU A 6 -7.55 36.11 -5.19
N TRP A 7 -7.38 35.17 -6.11
CA TRP A 7 -8.18 35.09 -7.33
C TRP A 7 -9.68 34.89 -7.06
N THR A 8 -10.06 34.12 -6.04
CA THR A 8 -11.47 33.91 -5.69
C THR A 8 -12.13 35.21 -5.21
N VAL A 9 -11.36 36.07 -4.55
CA VAL A 9 -11.86 37.37 -4.06
C VAL A 9 -11.98 38.39 -5.19
N VAL A 10 -11.00 38.46 -6.09
CA VAL A 10 -10.98 39.49 -7.17
C VAL A 10 -11.75 39.08 -8.43
N HIS A 11 -12.14 37.82 -8.56
CA HIS A 11 -12.83 37.30 -9.74
C HIS A 11 -14.09 38.11 -10.13
N PRO A 12 -14.97 38.53 -9.19
CA PRO A 12 -16.16 39.33 -9.54
C PRO A 12 -15.83 40.68 -10.21
N CYS A 13 -14.61 41.19 -10.01
CA CYS A 13 -14.16 42.44 -10.62
C CYS A 13 -13.49 42.24 -12.00
N ALA A 14 -13.33 41.00 -12.47
CA ALA A 14 -12.65 40.69 -13.72
C ALA A 14 -13.49 41.14 -14.93
N ARG A 15 -12.85 41.81 -15.89
CA ARG A 15 -13.47 42.20 -17.16
C ARG A 15 -12.90 41.34 -18.30
N PRO A 16 -13.74 40.56 -19.01
CA PRO A 16 -13.27 39.79 -20.14
C PRO A 16 -12.92 40.73 -21.29
N ILE A 17 -11.71 40.56 -21.83
CA ILE A 17 -11.22 41.32 -22.99
C ILE A 17 -10.85 40.36 -24.11
N LYS A 18 -11.20 40.74 -25.34
CA LYS A 18 -10.82 40.02 -26.55
C LYS A 18 -9.35 40.32 -26.89
N LEU A 19 -8.58 39.33 -27.34
CA LEU A 19 -7.13 39.49 -27.57
C LEU A 19 -6.82 40.47 -28.70
N GLU A 20 -7.71 40.60 -29.67
CA GLU A 20 -7.63 41.51 -30.81
C GLU A 20 -7.58 42.98 -30.35
N THR A 21 -8.17 43.29 -29.19
CA THR A 21 -8.15 44.65 -28.62
C THR A 21 -6.77 45.07 -28.10
N LEU A 22 -5.84 44.13 -27.96
CA LEU A 22 -4.47 44.36 -27.49
C LEU A 22 -3.48 44.61 -28.63
N ASN A 23 -3.95 44.75 -29.86
CA ASN A 23 -3.10 45.05 -31.02
C ASN A 23 -2.30 46.34 -30.80
N LYS A 24 -1.00 46.29 -31.12
CA LYS A 24 0.00 47.34 -30.93
C LYS A 24 0.19 47.79 -29.47
N LYS A 25 -0.37 47.06 -28.48
CA LYS A 25 -0.10 47.35 -27.06
C LYS A 25 1.23 46.73 -26.65
N ARG A 26 1.98 47.49 -25.84
CA ARG A 26 3.19 47.01 -25.15
C ARG A 26 2.76 46.30 -23.87
N LEU A 27 3.05 45.01 -23.75
CA LEU A 27 2.67 44.21 -22.59
C LEU A 27 3.91 43.63 -21.90
N ALA A 28 4.02 43.88 -20.60
CA ALA A 28 5.02 43.20 -19.77
C ALA A 28 4.56 41.76 -19.52
N VAL A 29 5.41 40.80 -19.86
CA VAL A 29 5.15 39.37 -19.71
C VAL A 29 6.09 38.80 -18.67
N ASP A 30 5.54 38.33 -17.55
CA ASP A 30 6.30 37.57 -16.55
C ASP A 30 6.68 36.19 -17.13
N ALA A 31 7.95 36.08 -17.52
CA ALA A 31 8.53 34.88 -18.11
C ALA A 31 9.12 33.93 -17.06
N SER A 32 9.31 34.39 -15.82
CA SER A 32 9.97 33.62 -14.76
C SER A 32 9.23 32.33 -14.43
N ILE A 33 7.89 32.39 -14.41
CA ILE A 33 7.04 31.26 -14.10
C ILE A 33 6.83 30.32 -15.31
N TRP A 34 7.00 30.83 -16.53
CA TRP A 34 6.76 30.05 -17.75
C TRP A 34 7.68 28.84 -17.85
N ILE A 35 8.97 29.03 -17.59
CA ILE A 35 9.97 27.95 -17.66
C ILE A 35 9.58 26.81 -16.70
N TYR A 36 9.29 27.15 -15.44
CA TYR A 36 8.89 26.15 -14.44
C TYR A 36 7.58 25.44 -14.82
N GLN A 37 6.59 26.18 -15.35
CA GLN A 37 5.34 25.61 -15.84
C GLN A 37 5.57 24.63 -16.98
N PHE A 38 6.37 24.98 -17.99
CA PHE A 38 6.62 24.10 -19.13
C PHE A 38 7.35 22.83 -18.73
N LEU A 39 8.33 22.91 -17.83
CA LEU A 39 9.03 21.74 -17.30
C LEU A 39 8.12 20.81 -16.49
N LYS A 40 7.07 21.33 -15.84
CA LYS A 40 6.17 20.53 -15.01
C LYS A 40 4.93 20.03 -15.74
N ALA A 41 4.39 20.83 -16.65
CA ALA A 41 3.13 20.57 -17.34
C ALA A 41 3.29 19.76 -18.62
N VAL A 42 4.39 19.91 -19.35
CA VAL A 42 4.63 19.17 -20.60
C VAL A 42 5.37 17.89 -20.28
N ARG A 43 4.62 16.79 -20.19
CA ARG A 43 5.13 15.45 -19.94
C ARG A 43 4.69 14.51 -21.07
N ASP A 44 5.52 13.52 -21.36
CA ASP A 44 5.16 12.42 -22.25
C ASP A 44 4.08 11.54 -21.61
N LYS A 45 3.51 10.63 -22.41
CA LYS A 45 2.46 9.69 -21.96
C LYS A 45 2.94 8.83 -20.80
N GLU A 46 4.24 8.56 -20.74
CA GLU A 46 4.93 7.82 -19.69
C GLU A 46 5.26 8.70 -18.46
N GLY A 47 4.87 9.98 -18.48
CA GLY A 47 5.06 10.93 -17.38
C GLY A 47 6.46 11.56 -17.30
N ASN A 48 7.35 11.25 -18.25
CA ASN A 48 8.69 11.83 -18.32
C ASN A 48 8.63 13.31 -18.77
N ALA A 49 9.55 14.12 -18.25
CA ALA A 49 9.63 15.53 -18.66
C ALA A 49 10.17 15.62 -20.09
N LEU A 50 9.42 16.27 -20.99
CA LEU A 50 9.84 16.42 -22.37
C LEU A 50 11.07 17.34 -22.45
N ARG A 51 12.13 16.86 -23.12
CA ARG A 51 13.36 17.64 -23.32
C ARG A 51 13.04 18.91 -24.12
N ASN A 52 13.58 20.05 -23.71
CA ASN A 52 13.37 21.35 -24.36
C ASN A 52 11.91 21.85 -24.43
N SER A 53 11.03 21.34 -23.55
CA SER A 53 9.62 21.77 -23.49
C SER A 53 9.43 23.28 -23.32
N HIS A 54 10.34 23.93 -22.60
CA HIS A 54 10.34 25.37 -22.40
C HIS A 54 10.53 26.14 -23.71
N ILE A 55 11.42 25.69 -24.62
CA ILE A 55 11.65 26.37 -25.91
C ILE A 55 10.38 26.30 -26.77
N VAL A 56 9.80 25.12 -26.92
CA VAL A 56 8.56 24.91 -27.69
C VAL A 56 7.41 25.74 -27.09
N GLY A 57 7.30 25.75 -25.77
CA GLY A 57 6.28 26.51 -25.06
C GLY A 57 6.42 28.02 -25.24
N PHE A 58 7.63 28.55 -25.12
CA PHE A 58 7.93 29.96 -25.36
C PHE A 58 7.64 30.34 -26.81
N PHE A 59 8.14 29.55 -27.76
CA PHE A 59 7.94 29.79 -29.19
C PHE A 59 6.45 29.93 -29.54
N ARG A 60 5.63 28.97 -29.12
CA ARG A 60 4.17 29.00 -29.36
C ARG A 60 3.51 30.23 -28.74
N ARG A 61 3.89 30.61 -27.51
CA ARG A 61 3.33 31.80 -26.85
C ARG A 61 3.76 33.10 -27.52
N ILE A 62 5.02 33.21 -27.93
CA ILE A 62 5.54 34.36 -28.68
C ILE A 62 4.78 34.50 -30.01
N CYS A 63 4.66 33.42 -30.79
CA CYS A 63 3.90 33.43 -32.04
C CYS A 63 2.45 33.89 -31.81
N LYS A 64 1.79 33.42 -30.74
CA LYS A 64 0.43 33.86 -30.41
C LYS A 64 0.35 35.36 -30.10
N LEU A 65 1.29 35.90 -29.32
CA LEU A 65 1.29 37.33 -28.98
C LEU A 65 1.52 38.20 -30.23
N LEU A 66 2.50 37.81 -31.06
CA LEU A 66 2.81 38.50 -32.31
C LEU A 66 1.68 38.40 -33.33
N TYR A 67 0.96 37.28 -33.38
CA TYR A 67 -0.23 37.10 -34.23
C TYR A 67 -1.31 38.15 -33.96
N PHE A 68 -1.53 38.50 -32.69
CA PHE A 68 -2.47 39.58 -32.31
C PHE A 68 -1.85 40.98 -32.37
N GLY A 69 -0.62 41.11 -32.89
CA GLY A 69 0.09 42.40 -33.00
C GLY A 69 0.53 42.99 -31.65
N ILE A 70 0.59 42.18 -30.60
CA ILE A 70 1.08 42.60 -29.28
C ILE A 70 2.60 42.77 -29.35
N GLN A 71 3.13 43.77 -28.63
CA GLN A 71 4.56 44.00 -28.46
C GLN A 71 5.00 43.53 -27.06
N PRO A 72 5.40 42.25 -26.88
CA PRO A 72 5.75 41.72 -25.57
C PRO A 72 7.12 42.22 -25.09
N VAL A 73 7.20 42.57 -23.82
CA VAL A 73 8.44 42.83 -23.09
C VAL A 73 8.57 41.75 -22.01
N PHE A 74 9.50 40.81 -22.21
CA PHE A 74 9.69 39.71 -21.27
C PHE A 74 10.49 40.17 -20.05
N VAL A 75 9.94 39.90 -18.87
CA VAL A 75 10.57 40.20 -17.57
C VAL A 75 10.86 38.88 -16.87
N PHE A 76 12.12 38.73 -16.45
CA PHE A 76 12.57 37.57 -15.68
C PHE A 76 12.88 37.99 -14.25
N ASP A 77 12.56 37.12 -13.30
CA ASP A 77 12.95 37.28 -11.90
C ASP A 77 14.48 37.23 -11.80
N GLY A 78 15.06 38.17 -11.05
CA GLY A 78 16.46 38.10 -10.61
C GLY A 78 16.63 37.28 -9.32
N GLY A 79 17.59 37.69 -8.49
CA GLY A 79 17.81 37.08 -7.19
C GLY A 79 16.58 37.20 -6.27
N ALA A 80 16.18 36.10 -5.63
CA ALA A 80 15.05 36.10 -4.70
C ALA A 80 15.41 36.84 -3.39
N PRO A 81 14.56 37.76 -2.89
CA PRO A 81 14.76 38.41 -1.60
C PRO A 81 14.84 37.39 -0.45
N VAL A 82 15.49 37.79 0.65
CA VAL A 82 15.73 36.92 1.83
C VAL A 82 14.42 36.30 2.34
N LEU A 83 13.36 37.11 2.48
CA LEU A 83 12.05 36.66 2.94
C LEU A 83 11.41 35.59 2.02
N LYS A 84 11.52 35.77 0.69
CA LYS A 84 11.02 34.80 -0.30
C LYS A 84 11.82 33.49 -0.20
N ARG A 85 13.14 33.56 -0.01
CA ARG A 85 14.01 32.37 0.15
C ARG A 85 13.64 31.54 1.38
N GLN A 86 13.50 32.17 2.55
CA GLN A 86 13.10 31.47 3.79
C GLN A 86 11.73 30.80 3.64
N THR A 87 10.76 31.50 3.04
CA THR A 87 9.42 30.96 2.81
C THR A 87 9.44 29.76 1.84
N ILE A 88 10.24 29.82 0.78
CA ILE A 88 10.42 28.72 -0.17
C ILE A 88 11.03 27.49 0.53
N ALA A 89 12.07 27.70 1.35
CA ALA A 89 12.70 26.62 2.12
C ALA A 89 11.71 25.94 3.08
N ASN A 90 10.94 26.73 3.83
CA ASN A 90 9.92 26.21 4.74
C ASN A 90 8.84 25.40 3.99
N ARG A 91 8.40 25.88 2.82
CA ARG A 91 7.44 25.13 1.97
C ARG A 91 8.03 23.83 1.45
N LYS A 92 9.32 23.82 1.08
CA LYS A 92 10.03 22.61 0.63
C LYS A 92 10.09 21.57 1.77
N LYS A 93 10.53 21.98 2.96
CA LYS A 93 10.61 21.11 4.16
C LYS A 93 9.24 20.51 4.52
N ARG A 94 8.16 21.31 4.52
CA ARG A 94 6.79 20.82 4.76
C ARG A 94 6.29 19.83 3.71
N ARG A 95 6.76 19.91 2.46
CA ARG A 95 6.39 18.98 1.40
C ARG A 95 7.16 17.66 1.52
N GLU A 96 8.42 17.74 1.91
CA GLU A 96 9.27 16.57 2.15
C GLU A 96 8.77 15.76 3.34
N GLY A 97 8.50 16.39 4.49
CA GLY A 97 7.94 15.70 5.65
C GLY A 97 6.62 14.99 5.35
N ARG A 98 5.68 15.65 4.65
CA ARG A 98 4.42 14.99 4.23
C ARG A 98 4.63 13.80 3.29
N ARG A 99 5.68 13.81 2.48
CA ARG A 99 6.00 12.68 1.58
C ARG A 99 6.52 11.50 2.39
N GLU A 100 7.36 11.75 3.39
CA GLU A 100 7.85 10.71 4.30
C GLU A 100 6.71 10.08 5.10
N ASP A 101 5.80 10.91 5.64
CA ASP A 101 4.62 10.44 6.36
C ASP A 101 3.70 9.60 5.47
N ALA A 102 3.47 10.03 4.22
CA ALA A 102 2.66 9.30 3.27
C ALA A 102 3.27 7.93 2.90
N VAL A 103 4.59 7.87 2.68
CA VAL A 103 5.31 6.62 2.40
C VAL A 103 5.22 5.67 3.60
N ARG A 104 5.42 6.18 4.82
CA ARG A 104 5.29 5.38 6.04
C ARG A 104 3.87 4.85 6.21
N THR A 105 2.87 5.67 5.93
CA THR A 105 1.45 5.27 6.02
C THR A 105 1.11 4.22 4.96
N ALA A 106 1.55 4.40 3.72
CA ALA A 106 1.37 3.41 2.65
C ALA A 106 2.04 2.07 2.99
N GLY A 107 3.25 2.09 3.57
CA GLY A 107 3.92 0.87 4.02
C GLY A 107 3.15 0.15 5.13
N LYS A 108 2.59 0.88 6.10
CA LYS A 108 1.75 0.30 7.16
C LYS A 108 0.46 -0.31 6.59
N LEU A 109 -0.22 0.40 5.68
CA LEU A 109 -1.43 -0.10 5.04
C LEU A 109 -1.17 -1.36 4.23
N LEU A 110 -0.06 -1.41 3.47
CA LEU A 110 0.34 -2.58 2.72
C LEU A 110 0.64 -3.77 3.65
N ALA A 111 1.37 -3.55 4.75
CA ALA A 111 1.65 -4.59 5.73
C ALA A 111 0.37 -5.20 6.33
N VAL A 112 -0.61 -4.34 6.67
CA VAL A 112 -1.92 -4.80 7.18
C VAL A 112 -2.69 -5.60 6.12
N GLN A 113 -2.64 -5.19 4.85
CA GLN A 113 -3.27 -5.93 3.75
C GLN A 113 -2.63 -7.31 3.54
N LEU A 114 -1.29 -7.38 3.55
CA LEU A 114 -0.56 -8.64 3.42
C LEU A 114 -0.86 -9.60 4.58
N GLN A 115 -0.92 -9.08 5.81
CA GLN A 115 -1.25 -9.89 6.97
C GLN A 115 -2.68 -10.46 6.86
N ARG A 116 -3.67 -9.64 6.50
CA ARG A 116 -5.05 -10.11 6.29
C ARG A 116 -5.14 -11.18 5.21
N SER A 117 -4.47 -10.98 4.08
CA SER A 117 -4.43 -11.97 3.00
C SER A 117 -3.82 -13.30 3.47
N ALA A 118 -2.75 -13.25 4.27
CA ALA A 118 -2.12 -14.45 4.82
C ALA A 118 -3.02 -15.17 5.85
N GLU A 119 -3.73 -14.42 6.69
CA GLU A 119 -4.71 -14.97 7.64
C GLU A 119 -5.90 -15.62 6.92
N GLU A 120 -6.41 -14.98 5.87
CA GLU A 120 -7.46 -15.54 5.02
C GLU A 120 -7.00 -16.85 4.36
N GLU A 121 -5.81 -16.88 3.73
CA GLU A 121 -5.24 -18.10 3.15
C GLU A 121 -5.02 -19.21 4.20
N ALA A 122 -4.57 -18.86 5.40
CA ALA A 122 -4.41 -19.81 6.49
C ALA A 122 -5.76 -20.37 6.97
N ALA A 123 -6.80 -19.53 7.01
CA ALA A 123 -8.15 -19.95 7.36
C ALA A 123 -8.76 -20.88 6.30
N THR A 124 -8.57 -20.61 5.01
CA THR A 124 -8.98 -21.54 3.93
C THR A 124 -8.23 -22.86 4.02
N ARG A 125 -6.91 -22.84 4.27
CA ARG A 125 -6.12 -24.08 4.49
C ARG A 125 -6.61 -24.88 5.70
N ARG A 126 -6.99 -24.22 6.79
CA ARG A 126 -7.56 -24.90 7.98
C ARG A 126 -8.91 -25.53 7.68
N ARG A 127 -9.84 -24.80 7.04
CA ARG A 127 -11.14 -25.36 6.63
C ARG A 127 -10.99 -26.60 5.74
N GLY A 128 -10.11 -26.53 4.74
CA GLY A 128 -9.82 -27.69 3.88
C GLY A 128 -9.19 -28.88 4.62
N ARG A 129 -8.56 -28.67 5.79
CA ARG A 129 -8.06 -29.76 6.64
C ARG A 129 -9.16 -30.37 7.49
N THR A 130 -10.03 -29.55 8.07
CA THR A 130 -11.17 -30.02 8.91
C THR A 130 -12.20 -30.80 8.09
N GLU A 131 -12.41 -30.44 6.81
CA GLU A 131 -13.29 -31.21 5.92
C GLU A 131 -12.73 -32.60 5.53
N ASN A 132 -11.43 -32.85 5.74
CA ASN A 132 -10.77 -34.12 5.44
C ASN A 132 -10.42 -34.96 6.69
N GLU A 133 -10.76 -34.49 7.89
CA GLU A 133 -10.61 -35.28 9.11
C GLU A 133 -11.91 -36.08 9.33
N GLU A 134 -11.91 -37.35 8.95
CA GLU A 134 -13.01 -38.28 9.27
C GLU A 134 -13.10 -38.48 10.79
N GLU A 135 -14.26 -38.16 11.39
CA GLU A 135 -14.53 -38.44 12.80
C GLU A 135 -14.57 -39.97 13.02
N VAL A 136 -13.52 -40.50 13.68
CA VAL A 136 -13.47 -41.91 14.06
C VAL A 136 -14.40 -42.11 15.27
N PRO A 137 -15.43 -42.97 15.18
CA PRO A 137 -16.33 -43.23 16.31
C PRO A 137 -15.58 -43.82 17.51
N ASP A 138 -16.03 -43.52 18.73
CA ASP A 138 -15.43 -44.00 20.00
C ASP A 138 -15.32 -45.53 20.10
N ASN A 139 -16.09 -46.29 19.30
CA ASN A 139 -15.99 -47.75 19.23
C ASN A 139 -15.91 -48.22 17.76
N PRO A 140 -14.72 -48.19 17.14
CA PRO A 140 -14.57 -48.57 15.75
C PRO A 140 -14.77 -50.09 15.59
N VAL A 141 -15.75 -50.48 14.78
CA VAL A 141 -15.93 -51.88 14.37
C VAL A 141 -15.03 -52.14 13.18
N TYR A 142 -13.98 -52.93 13.37
CA TYR A 142 -13.07 -53.32 12.30
C TYR A 142 -13.75 -54.26 11.30
N VAL A 143 -13.42 -54.16 10.02
CA VAL A 143 -14.01 -54.95 8.93
C VAL A 143 -13.89 -56.47 9.17
N GLY A 144 -12.79 -56.92 9.79
CA GLY A 144 -12.59 -58.33 10.17
C GLY A 144 -13.53 -58.82 11.27
N ASP A 145 -14.15 -57.91 12.02
CA ASP A 145 -14.98 -58.16 13.19
C ASP A 145 -16.48 -57.98 12.91
N ALA A 146 -16.87 -57.69 11.65
CA ALA A 146 -18.23 -57.28 11.30
C ALA A 146 -19.30 -58.36 11.49
N PHE A 147 -18.92 -59.65 11.45
CA PHE A 147 -19.83 -60.79 11.53
C PHE A 147 -19.59 -61.70 12.74
N ILE A 148 -18.72 -61.30 13.67
CA ILE A 148 -18.36 -62.07 14.86
C ILE A 148 -19.26 -61.66 16.02
N THR A 149 -19.76 -62.62 16.80
CA THR A 149 -20.59 -62.34 17.98
C THR A 149 -19.77 -61.66 19.08
N GLU A 150 -20.38 -60.82 19.92
CA GLU A 150 -19.66 -60.12 21.01
C GLU A 150 -18.94 -61.07 21.97
N GLN A 151 -19.51 -62.26 22.19
CA GLN A 151 -18.94 -63.30 23.03
C GLN A 151 -17.67 -63.90 22.43
N GLU A 152 -17.64 -64.15 21.11
CA GLU A 152 -16.44 -64.62 20.39
C GLU A 152 -15.36 -63.53 20.30
N LYS A 153 -15.76 -62.25 20.19
CA LYS A 153 -14.82 -61.11 20.23
C LYS A 153 -14.08 -61.03 21.57
N GLN A 154 -14.80 -61.19 22.68
CA GLN A 154 -14.19 -61.14 24.03
C GLN A 154 -13.21 -62.30 24.26
N GLN A 155 -13.51 -63.50 23.75
CA GLN A 155 -12.58 -64.64 23.85
C GLN A 155 -11.31 -64.45 23.00
N THR A 156 -11.45 -63.90 21.79
CA THR A 156 -10.35 -63.71 20.84
C THR A 156 -9.44 -62.52 21.22
N ARG A 157 -9.99 -61.52 21.93
CA ARG A 157 -9.25 -60.36 22.47
C ARG A 157 -8.53 -60.63 23.80
N SER A 158 -8.30 -61.89 24.17
CA SER A 158 -7.40 -62.18 25.28
C SER A 158 -5.95 -61.85 24.89
N PHE A 159 -5.38 -60.87 25.58
CA PHE A 159 -4.03 -60.41 25.31
C PHE A 159 -3.00 -61.52 25.55
N LYS A 160 -2.16 -61.81 24.54
CA LYS A 160 -1.05 -62.77 24.63
C LYS A 160 0.24 -62.06 24.24
N LYS A 161 1.26 -62.10 25.10
CA LYS A 161 2.60 -61.56 24.79
C LYS A 161 3.19 -62.36 23.62
N LYS A 162 3.40 -61.71 22.48
CA LYS A 162 3.81 -62.37 21.23
C LYS A 162 5.33 -62.49 21.07
N ASP A 163 6.14 -61.68 21.75
CA ASP A 163 7.59 -61.73 21.65
C ASP A 163 8.34 -61.21 22.89
N ALA A 164 9.68 -61.35 22.84
CA ALA A 164 10.60 -61.00 23.92
C ALA A 164 10.86 -59.48 24.07
N TYR A 165 10.39 -58.66 23.13
CA TYR A 165 10.53 -57.18 23.18
C TYR A 165 9.23 -56.50 23.59
N HIS A 166 8.24 -57.27 24.06
CA HIS A 166 6.97 -56.74 24.50
C HIS A 166 7.14 -55.83 25.74
N LEU A 167 6.67 -54.58 25.61
CA LEU A 167 6.79 -53.56 26.64
C LEU A 167 6.03 -53.98 27.92
N PRO A 168 6.53 -53.65 29.12
CA PRO A 168 5.80 -53.88 30.36
C PRO A 168 4.48 -53.11 30.39
N GLU A 169 3.49 -53.64 31.10
CA GLU A 169 2.25 -52.92 31.34
C GLU A 169 2.54 -51.66 32.18
N LEU A 170 2.10 -50.52 31.69
CA LEU A 170 2.18 -49.26 32.41
C LEU A 170 1.19 -49.31 33.58
N GLN A 171 1.71 -49.14 34.80
CA GLN A 171 0.91 -49.13 36.02
C GLN A 171 0.06 -47.85 36.17
N THR A 172 0.28 -46.85 35.32
CA THR A 172 -0.32 -45.51 35.41
C THR A 172 -0.92 -45.16 34.05
N SER A 173 -2.09 -44.52 34.05
CA SER A 173 -2.74 -44.13 32.81
C SER A 173 -1.91 -43.07 32.07
N LEU A 174 -2.02 -43.02 30.74
CA LEU A 174 -1.26 -42.06 29.93
C LEU A 174 -1.63 -40.61 30.27
N GLU A 175 -2.85 -40.39 30.75
CA GLU A 175 -3.39 -39.11 31.19
C GLU A 175 -2.82 -38.64 32.54
N GLU A 176 -2.40 -39.58 33.38
CA GLU A 176 -1.77 -39.31 34.67
C GLU A 176 -0.25 -39.10 34.56
N MET A 177 0.38 -39.61 33.50
CA MET A 177 1.78 -39.30 33.18
C MET A 177 1.89 -37.84 32.74
N GLY A 178 2.67 -37.05 33.47
CA GLY A 178 2.78 -35.61 33.21
C GLY A 178 1.90 -34.71 34.08
N ALA A 179 1.05 -35.30 34.93
CA ALA A 179 0.25 -34.55 35.89
C ALA A 179 1.16 -33.84 36.93
N PRO A 180 0.68 -32.76 37.58
CA PRO A 180 1.49 -32.01 38.56
C PRO A 180 2.00 -32.87 39.72
N ASN A 181 1.35 -34.01 39.98
CA ASN A 181 1.70 -34.97 41.03
C ASN A 181 2.57 -36.14 40.53
N ASP A 182 3.06 -36.12 39.28
CA ASP A 182 3.93 -37.17 38.75
C ASP A 182 5.32 -37.06 39.42
N PRO A 183 5.75 -38.08 40.19
CA PRO A 183 7.02 -38.06 40.91
C PRO A 183 8.25 -37.97 39.99
N ARG A 184 8.08 -38.13 38.67
CA ARG A 184 9.15 -37.95 37.68
C ARG A 184 9.39 -36.49 37.29
N ILE A 185 8.41 -35.61 37.53
CA ILE A 185 8.47 -34.19 37.17
C ILE A 185 8.72 -33.32 38.41
N MET A 186 8.42 -33.84 39.61
CA MET A 186 8.85 -33.24 40.87
C MET A 186 10.33 -33.54 41.15
N SER A 187 11.22 -32.77 40.52
CA SER A 187 12.64 -32.62 40.89
C SER A 187 13.08 -31.16 40.75
#